data_AF-A0A523BYK2-F1
#
_entry.id   AF-A0A523BYK2-F1
#
_cell.length_a   1.000
_cell.length_b   1.000
_cell.length_c   1.000
_cell.angle_alpha   90.00
_cell.angle_beta   90.00
_cell.angle_gamma   90.00
#
_symmetry.space_group_name_H-M   'P 1'
#
loop_
_entity.id
_entity.type
_entity.pdbx_description
1 polymer ?
#
loop_
_entity_poly.entity_id
_entity_poly.type
_entity_poly.pdbx_seq_one_letter_code
_entity_poly.pdbx_strand_id
1 'polypeptide(L)'
;MKDLRKRVAYLRGLMDGLQVNTASNEGRVLGEVVSILEDMSDGMMDLYSSQDELEKYVESVDEDLSELEDQVNDEDFADDDDYIEVECPQCHDTVYFDPEILDDDDTVVEVTCPNCGAVVFSTAGDDSGGAGEGQEALVSSKTTESGIES
;
A
#
# COMPACT_ATOMS: atom_id res chain seq x y z
N MET A 1 -6.09 3.06 30.27
CA MET A 1 -5.10 2.21 30.99
C MET A 1 -4.80 2.64 32.43
N LYS A 2 -4.71 3.94 32.75
CA LYS A 2 -4.50 4.40 34.15
C LYS A 2 -5.55 3.90 35.15
N ASP A 3 -6.75 3.58 34.68
CA ASP A 3 -7.81 3.02 35.53
C ASP A 3 -7.63 1.55 35.88
N LEU A 4 -6.91 0.76 35.06
CA LEU A 4 -6.66 -0.65 35.37
C LEU A 4 -5.73 -0.76 36.58
N ARG A 5 -4.61 -0.04 36.58
CA ARG A 5 -3.67 -0.01 37.72
C ARG A 5 -4.31 0.49 39.01
N LYS A 6 -5.15 1.54 38.93
CA LYS A 6 -5.92 2.03 40.08
C LYS A 6 -6.88 0.96 40.62
N ARG A 7 -7.55 0.23 39.74
CA ARG A 7 -8.47 -0.84 40.12
C ARG A 7 -7.75 -2.04 40.75
N VAL A 8 -6.59 -2.43 40.22
CA VAL A 8 -5.76 -3.49 40.81
C VAL A 8 -5.21 -3.08 42.17
N ALA A 9 -4.70 -1.85 42.30
CA ALA A 9 -4.25 -1.30 43.58
C ALA A 9 -5.39 -1.20 44.62
N TYR A 10 -6.60 -0.83 44.18
CA TYR A 10 -7.79 -0.85 45.03
C TYR A 10 -8.14 -2.27 45.50
N LEU A 11 -8.06 -3.26 44.60
CA LEU A 11 -8.29 -4.67 44.92
C LEU A 11 -7.30 -5.19 45.96
N ARG A 12 -6.02 -4.83 45.84
CA ARG A 12 -4.99 -5.14 46.82
C ARG A 12 -5.28 -4.50 48.18
N GLY A 13 -5.61 -3.21 48.19
CA GLY A 13 -6.00 -2.51 49.43
C GLY A 13 -7.26 -3.09 50.09
N LEU A 14 -8.23 -3.56 49.30
CA LEU A 14 -9.41 -4.24 49.80
C LEU A 14 -9.05 -5.60 50.43
N MET A 15 -8.15 -6.35 49.80
CA MET A 15 -7.65 -7.64 50.30
C MET A 15 -6.92 -7.46 51.64
N ASP A 16 -6.11 -6.41 51.77
CA ASP A 16 -5.43 -6.04 53.01
C ASP A 16 -6.44 -5.59 54.09
N GLY A 17 -7.42 -4.77 53.72
CA GLY A 17 -8.45 -4.25 54.63
C GLY A 17 -9.40 -5.32 55.18
N LEU A 18 -9.66 -6.37 54.41
CA LEU A 18 -10.43 -7.55 54.82
C LEU A 18 -9.63 -8.53 55.68
N GLN A 19 -8.32 -8.28 55.88
CA GLN A 19 -7.41 -9.18 56.57
C GLN A 19 -7.45 -10.61 56.00
N VAL A 20 -7.44 -10.72 54.66
CA VAL A 20 -7.43 -12.02 54.00
C VAL A 20 -6.27 -12.83 54.54
N ASN A 21 -6.58 -14.00 55.10
CA ASN A 21 -5.57 -14.87 55.66
C ASN A 21 -4.75 -15.49 54.53
N THR A 22 -3.61 -14.88 54.21
CA THR A 22 -2.66 -15.34 53.19
C THR A 22 -1.97 -16.65 53.57
N ALA A 23 -2.20 -17.20 54.77
CA ALA A 23 -1.77 -18.55 55.13
C ALA A 23 -2.81 -19.62 54.79
N SER A 24 -4.07 -19.25 54.49
CA SER A 24 -5.08 -20.19 54.00
C SER A 24 -4.83 -20.52 52.53
N ASN A 25 -5.29 -21.69 52.07
CA ASN A 25 -5.12 -22.08 50.67
C ASN A 25 -5.79 -21.07 49.73
N GLU A 26 -6.98 -20.59 50.10
CA GLU A 26 -7.76 -19.60 49.35
C GLU A 26 -7.08 -18.22 49.36
N GLY A 27 -6.55 -17.78 50.50
CA GLY A 27 -5.85 -16.49 50.61
C GLY A 27 -4.55 -16.44 49.83
N ARG A 28 -3.82 -17.56 49.74
CA ARG A 28 -2.65 -17.68 48.85
C ARG A 28 -3.03 -17.54 47.39
N VAL A 29 -4.08 -18.24 46.96
CA VAL A 29 -4.57 -18.16 45.58
C VAL A 29 -5.00 -16.73 45.24
N LEU A 30 -5.77 -16.07 46.12
CA LEU A 30 -6.21 -14.69 45.90
C LEU A 30 -5.02 -13.71 45.83
N GLY A 31 -4.01 -13.90 46.67
CA GLY A 31 -2.79 -13.09 46.64
C GLY A 31 -2.04 -13.22 45.31
N GLU A 32 -1.85 -14.45 44.83
CA GLU A 32 -1.20 -14.70 43.53
C GLU A 32 -2.03 -14.15 42.37
N VAL A 33 -3.36 -14.26 42.41
CA VAL A 33 -4.23 -13.66 41.38
C VAL A 33 -4.06 -12.15 41.33
N VAL A 34 -4.01 -11.48 42.48
CA VAL A 34 -3.77 -10.02 42.53
C VAL A 34 -2.38 -9.68 41.99
N SER A 35 -1.35 -10.44 42.33
CA SER A 35 0.01 -10.25 41.80
C SER A 35 0.05 -10.37 40.27
N ILE A 36 -0.56 -11.42 39.72
CA ILE A 36 -0.63 -11.61 38.26
C ILE A 36 -1.37 -10.44 37.61
N LEU A 37 -2.44 -9.93 38.22
CA LEU A 37 -3.17 -8.77 37.69
C LEU A 37 -2.34 -7.48 37.72
N GLU A 38 -1.43 -7.32 38.68
CA GLU A 38 -0.47 -6.21 38.70
C GLU A 38 0.54 -6.34 37.56
N ASP A 39 1.16 -7.52 37.42
CA ASP A 39 2.12 -7.79 36.34
C ASP A 39 1.48 -7.59 34.95
N MET A 40 0.24 -8.06 34.78
CA MET A 40 -0.54 -7.82 33.56
C MET A 40 -0.83 -6.34 33.35
N SER A 41 -1.20 -5.61 34.41
CA SER A 41 -1.47 -4.17 34.30
C SER A 41 -0.22 -3.39 33.91
N ASP A 42 0.94 -3.75 34.45
CA ASP A 42 2.21 -3.09 34.14
C ASP A 42 2.68 -3.45 32.72
N GLY A 43 2.66 -4.73 32.35
CA GLY A 43 2.99 -5.15 30.98
C GLY A 43 2.08 -4.54 29.91
N MET A 44 0.79 -4.33 30.21
CA MET A 44 -0.09 -3.61 29.30
C MET A 44 0.21 -2.11 29.20
N MET A 45 0.76 -1.48 30.24
CA MET A 45 1.22 -0.08 30.15
C MET A 45 2.45 0.03 29.25
N ASP A 46 3.38 -0.91 29.38
CA ASP A 46 4.58 -0.96 28.53
C ASP A 46 4.19 -1.16 27.06
N LEU A 47 3.27 -2.08 26.78
CA LEU A 47 2.72 -2.28 25.43
C LEU A 47 2.07 -1.03 24.86
N TYR A 48 1.29 -0.30 25.68
CA TYR A 48 0.66 0.95 25.24
C TYR A 48 1.72 2.01 24.90
N SER A 49 2.79 2.12 25.69
CA SER A 49 3.90 3.04 25.41
C SER A 49 4.60 2.69 24.10
N SER A 50 4.91 1.42 23.88
CA SER A 50 5.53 0.98 22.62
C SER A 50 4.61 1.19 21.41
N GLN A 51 3.29 1.05 21.58
CA GLN A 51 2.32 1.33 20.52
C GLN A 51 2.31 2.83 20.18
N ASP A 52 2.29 3.71 21.19
CA ASP A 52 2.33 5.17 21.01
C ASP A 52 3.63 5.63 20.32
N GLU A 53 4.76 4.99 20.62
CA GLU A 53 6.02 5.22 19.91
C GLU A 53 5.97 4.74 18.45
N LEU A 54 5.33 3.59 18.20
CA LEU A 54 5.19 3.05 16.85
C LEU A 54 4.23 3.89 16.00
N GLU A 55 3.17 4.44 16.59
CA GLU A 55 2.26 5.38 15.93
C GLU A 55 3.02 6.60 15.41
N LYS A 56 3.83 7.23 16.28
CA LYS A 56 4.70 8.36 15.88
C LYS A 56 5.69 8.00 14.79
N TYR A 57 6.27 6.79 14.85
CA TYR A 57 7.17 6.33 13.80
C TYR A 57 6.45 6.17 12.46
N VAL A 58 5.23 5.60 12.47
CA VAL A 58 4.42 5.47 11.26
C VAL A 58 4.01 6.84 10.73
N GLU A 59 3.63 7.78 11.59
CA GLU A 59 3.36 9.17 11.19
C GLU A 59 4.57 9.82 10.52
N SER A 60 5.79 9.62 11.04
CA SER A 60 7.00 10.15 10.40
C SER A 60 7.26 9.52 9.03
N VAL A 61 6.97 8.24 8.86
CA VAL A 61 7.10 7.57 7.55
C VAL A 61 6.06 8.10 6.57
N ASP A 62 4.83 8.35 7.02
CA ASP A 62 3.77 8.93 6.20
C ASP A 62 4.14 10.35 5.73
N GLU A 63 4.68 11.18 6.63
CA GLU A 63 5.20 12.52 6.30
C GLU A 63 6.34 12.45 5.27
N ASP A 64 7.34 11.60 5.49
CA ASP A 64 8.44 11.40 4.54
C ASP A 64 7.96 10.94 3.15
N LEU A 65 6.95 10.05 3.11
CA LEU A 65 6.37 9.58 1.85
C LEU A 65 5.56 10.67 1.15
N SER A 66 4.81 11.49 1.89
CA SER A 66 4.08 12.64 1.32
C SER A 66 5.05 13.65 0.70
N GLU A 67 6.19 13.92 1.35
CA GLU A 67 7.22 14.80 0.79
C GLU A 67 7.84 14.21 -0.50
N LEU A 68 8.04 12.89 -0.53
CA LEU A 68 8.51 12.19 -1.73
C LEU A 68 7.48 12.25 -2.86
N GLU A 69 6.19 12.04 -2.57
CA GLU A 69 5.12 12.13 -3.56
C GLU A 69 5.05 13.53 -4.18
N ASP A 70 5.16 14.57 -3.36
CA ASP A 70 5.24 15.94 -3.84
C ASP A 70 6.49 16.15 -4.72
N GLN A 71 7.67 15.64 -4.31
CA GLN A 71 8.88 15.75 -5.12
C GLN A 71 8.77 15.03 -6.47
N VAL A 72 8.18 13.83 -6.49
CA VAL A 72 8.01 13.03 -7.72
C VAL A 72 6.95 13.64 -8.64
N ASN A 73 5.94 14.30 -8.09
CA ASN A 73 4.92 15.01 -8.88
C ASN A 73 5.38 16.40 -9.35
N ASP A 74 6.23 17.11 -8.60
CA ASP A 74 6.74 18.45 -8.93
C ASP A 74 8.00 18.41 -9.81
N GLU A 75 8.80 17.34 -9.74
CA GLU A 75 9.73 17.02 -10.82
C GLU A 75 8.88 16.49 -11.96
N ASP A 76 8.54 17.37 -12.91
CA ASP A 76 7.93 17.06 -14.21
C ASP A 76 8.56 15.80 -14.86
N PHE A 77 8.20 14.61 -14.39
CA PHE A 77 7.96 13.46 -15.25
C PHE A 77 6.71 13.82 -16.04
N ALA A 78 6.86 14.84 -16.90
CA ALA A 78 6.00 15.07 -18.02
C ALA A 78 5.92 13.72 -18.75
N ASP A 79 4.72 13.16 -18.76
CA ASP A 79 4.32 11.97 -19.50
C ASP A 79 5.17 10.70 -19.28
N ASP A 80 4.89 9.96 -18.21
CA ASP A 80 4.96 8.47 -18.28
C ASP A 80 3.66 7.88 -18.91
N ASP A 81 2.75 8.75 -19.38
CA ASP A 81 1.56 8.39 -20.16
C ASP A 81 1.78 8.55 -21.68
N ASP A 82 2.98 8.94 -22.13
CA ASP A 82 3.40 8.86 -23.54
C ASP A 82 3.94 7.46 -23.86
N TYR A 83 3.30 6.39 -23.39
CA TYR A 83 3.59 5.04 -23.88
C TYR A 83 2.38 4.50 -24.61
N ILE A 84 2.62 4.01 -25.83
CA ILE A 84 1.60 3.30 -26.59
C ILE A 84 1.56 1.86 -26.08
N GLU A 85 0.43 1.48 -25.49
CA GLU A 85 0.14 0.10 -25.08
C GLU A 85 -0.48 -0.68 -26.24
N VAL A 86 0.16 -1.78 -26.65
CA VAL A 86 -0.37 -2.69 -27.68
C VAL A 86 -0.31 -4.14 -27.19
N GLU A 87 -1.44 -4.84 -27.26
CA GLU A 87 -1.49 -6.28 -26.98
C GLU A 87 -0.94 -7.07 -28.18
N CYS A 88 0.03 -7.97 -27.92
CA CYS A 88 0.57 -8.81 -28.97
C CYS A 88 -0.46 -9.85 -29.45
N PRO A 89 -0.76 -9.93 -30.76
CA PRO A 89 -1.77 -10.85 -31.29
C PRO A 89 -1.36 -12.33 -31.22
N GLN A 90 -0.08 -12.64 -30.97
CA GLN A 90 0.40 -14.02 -30.89
C GLN A 90 0.52 -14.56 -29.47
N CYS A 91 1.02 -13.77 -28.53
CA CYS A 91 1.28 -14.22 -27.16
C CYS A 91 0.40 -13.54 -26.11
N HIS A 92 -0.41 -12.55 -26.50
CA HIS A 92 -1.29 -11.78 -25.61
C HIS A 92 -0.57 -11.03 -24.48
N ASP A 93 0.75 -10.79 -24.64
CA ASP A 93 1.47 -9.91 -23.73
C ASP A 93 1.33 -8.46 -24.18
N THR A 94 1.22 -7.57 -23.21
CA THR A 94 1.21 -6.12 -23.43
C THR A 94 2.62 -5.63 -23.71
N VAL A 95 2.78 -4.93 -24.83
CA VAL A 95 4.02 -4.26 -25.25
C VAL A 95 3.84 -2.76 -25.05
N TYR A 96 4.85 -2.14 -24.45
CA TYR A 96 4.91 -0.70 -24.17
C TYR A 96 6.05 -0.09 -24.98
N PHE A 97 5.79 0.99 -25.71
CA PHE A 97 6.82 1.71 -26.44
C PHE A 97 6.49 3.21 -26.57
N ASP A 98 7.53 4.02 -26.71
CA ASP A 98 7.46 5.48 -26.79
C ASP A 98 6.98 5.92 -28.19
N PRO A 99 6.00 6.84 -28.33
CA PRO A 99 5.50 7.35 -29.60
C PRO A 99 6.56 8.10 -30.41
N GLU A 100 7.59 8.67 -29.78
CA GLU A 100 8.67 9.38 -30.48
C GLU A 100 9.43 8.47 -31.46
N ILE A 101 9.45 7.16 -31.22
CA ILE A 101 10.09 6.21 -32.16
C ILE A 101 9.34 6.13 -33.50
N LEU A 102 8.10 6.62 -33.58
CA LEU A 102 7.28 6.60 -34.78
C LEU A 102 7.36 7.91 -35.58
N ASP A 103 7.92 8.97 -35.00
CA ASP A 103 7.99 10.32 -35.58
C ASP A 103 9.14 10.51 -36.60
N ASP A 104 9.94 9.47 -36.84
CA ASP A 104 10.95 9.47 -37.91
C ASP A 104 10.28 9.32 -39.30
N ASP A 105 9.80 10.46 -39.85
CA ASP A 105 9.12 10.60 -41.15
C ASP A 105 9.86 9.97 -42.36
N ASP A 106 11.17 9.73 -42.24
CA ASP A 106 12.04 9.24 -43.31
C ASP A 106 12.30 7.71 -43.26
N THR A 107 11.77 6.98 -42.27
CA THR A 107 11.98 5.52 -42.15
C THR A 107 10.75 4.74 -41.70
N VAL A 108 10.57 3.52 -42.23
CA VAL A 108 9.55 2.59 -41.73
C VAL A 108 10.04 2.00 -40.41
N VAL A 109 9.27 2.19 -39.35
CA VAL A 109 9.56 1.66 -38.01
C VAL A 109 8.61 0.51 -37.73
N GLU A 110 9.16 -0.63 -37.35
CA GLU A 110 8.43 -1.83 -36.95
C GLU A 110 8.71 -2.14 -35.49
N VAL A 111 7.67 -2.16 -34.67
CA VAL A 111 7.76 -2.55 -33.25
C VAL A 111 7.51 -4.04 -33.16
N THR A 112 8.40 -4.76 -32.49
CA THR A 112 8.29 -6.22 -32.30
C THR A 112 8.07 -6.56 -30.83
N CYS A 113 7.27 -7.61 -30.58
CA CYS A 113 7.05 -8.12 -29.25
C CYS A 113 8.34 -8.79 -28.71
N PRO A 114 8.82 -8.42 -27.50
CA PRO A 114 10.01 -9.02 -26.91
C PRO A 114 9.83 -10.49 -26.51
N ASN A 115 8.59 -10.96 -26.33
CA ASN A 115 8.33 -12.34 -25.92
C ASN A 115 8.31 -13.33 -27.10
N CYS A 116 7.73 -12.95 -28.25
CA CYS A 116 7.58 -13.87 -29.38
C CYS A 116 8.20 -13.38 -30.70
N GLY A 117 8.65 -12.12 -30.77
CA GLY A 117 9.24 -11.52 -31.96
C GLY A 117 8.23 -11.16 -33.06
N ALA A 118 6.92 -11.30 -32.81
CA ALA A 118 5.89 -10.88 -33.76
C ALA A 118 5.83 -9.34 -33.86
N VAL A 119 5.59 -8.81 -35.06
CA VAL A 119 5.39 -7.37 -35.26
C VAL A 119 4.04 -6.96 -34.67
N VAL A 120 4.06 -5.97 -33.78
CA VAL A 120 2.88 -5.43 -33.10
C VAL A 120 2.43 -4.09 -33.67
N PHE A 121 3.32 -3.35 -34.33
CA PHE A 121 3.02 -2.05 -34.95
C PHE A 121 3.97 -1.74 -36.12
N SER A 122 3.51 -1.06 -37.18
CA SER A 122 4.33 -0.65 -38.33
C SER A 122 3.86 0.67 -38.94
N THR A 123 4.78 1.61 -39.25
CA THR A 123 4.46 2.91 -39.86
C THR A 123 4.33 2.90 -41.40
N ALA A 124 4.70 1.80 -42.06
CA ALA A 124 4.44 1.64 -43.50
C ALA A 124 2.93 1.58 -43.73
N GLY A 125 2.38 2.58 -44.44
CA GLY A 125 0.96 2.64 -44.77
C GLY A 125 0.49 1.35 -45.42
N ASP A 126 -0.33 0.58 -44.69
CA ASP A 126 -0.79 -0.72 -45.16
C ASP A 126 -2.04 -0.54 -46.02
N ASP A 127 -1.80 -0.22 -47.28
CA ASP A 127 -2.72 -0.45 -48.39
C ASP A 127 -2.35 -1.81 -49.04
N SER A 128 -2.42 -2.92 -48.29
CA SER A 128 -2.48 -4.28 -48.85
C SER A 128 -2.96 -5.34 -47.86
N GLY A 129 -4.27 -5.62 -47.87
CA GLY A 129 -4.92 -6.57 -46.98
C GLY A 129 -4.54 -8.06 -47.14
N GLY A 130 -4.77 -8.82 -46.05
CA GLY A 130 -4.65 -10.28 -46.04
C GLY A 130 -5.07 -10.99 -44.74
N ALA A 131 -6.37 -10.97 -44.43
CA ALA A 131 -7.13 -11.98 -43.66
C ALA A 131 -6.86 -12.16 -42.14
N GLY A 132 -7.75 -11.58 -41.33
CA GLY A 132 -8.03 -11.97 -39.95
C GLY A 132 -9.08 -11.05 -39.33
N GLU A 133 -10.17 -11.60 -38.83
CA GLU A 133 -11.40 -10.90 -38.44
C GLU A 133 -11.30 -10.19 -37.07
N GLY A 134 -11.83 -8.96 -36.96
CA GLY A 134 -12.08 -8.21 -35.71
C GLY A 134 -10.81 -7.63 -35.06
N GLN A 135 -10.74 -6.43 -34.52
CA GLN A 135 -11.73 -5.50 -33.96
C GLN A 135 -11.20 -4.07 -34.13
N GLU A 136 -12.13 -3.12 -34.11
CA GLU A 136 -11.86 -1.69 -34.02
C GLU A 136 -10.86 -1.42 -32.87
N ALA A 137 -9.71 -0.84 -33.19
CA ALA A 137 -8.80 -0.30 -32.19
C ALA A 137 -9.53 0.85 -31.48
N LEU A 138 -10.11 0.53 -30.32
CA LEU A 138 -10.66 1.50 -29.40
C LEU A 138 -9.48 2.26 -28.80
N VAL A 139 -9.03 3.32 -29.48
CA VAL A 139 -8.24 4.38 -28.85
C VAL A 139 -9.17 5.05 -27.84
N SER A 140 -9.19 4.52 -26.62
CA SER A 140 -9.87 5.14 -25.50
C SER A 140 -8.98 6.23 -24.96
N SER A 141 -8.98 7.39 -25.63
CA SER A 141 -8.56 8.65 -25.02
C SER A 141 -9.58 8.99 -23.93
N LYS A 142 -9.40 8.47 -22.71
CA LYS A 142 -10.17 8.92 -21.56
C LYS A 142 -9.59 10.25 -21.09
N THR A 143 -10.14 11.33 -21.61
CA THR A 143 -10.07 12.64 -20.97
C THR A 143 -10.85 12.54 -19.67
N THR A 144 -10.19 12.37 -18.53
CA THR A 144 -10.82 12.59 -17.22
C THR A 144 -10.86 14.09 -16.95
N GLU A 145 -12.01 14.67 -17.26
CA GLU A 145 -12.40 16.02 -16.86
C GLU A 145 -12.34 16.16 -15.33
N SER A 146 -11.51 17.09 -14.86
CA SER A 146 -11.78 18.07 -13.80
C SER A 146 -12.86 17.69 -12.76
N GLY A 147 -12.42 17.18 -11.61
CA GLY A 147 -13.19 17.14 -10.37
C GLY A 147 -12.71 18.20 -9.38
N ILE A 148 -13.23 19.41 -9.51
CA ILE A 148 -13.20 20.44 -8.47
C ILE A 148 -14.16 19.98 -7.38
N GLU A 149 -13.66 19.65 -6.18
CA GLU A 149 -14.49 19.60 -4.98
C GLU A 149 -13.85 20.44 -3.86
N SER A 150 -14.70 21.26 -3.26
CA SER A 150 -14.45 22.28 -2.25
C SER A 150 -14.41 21.72 -0.83
#